data_AF-A0AA39PR64-F1
#
_entry.id   AF-A0AA39PR64-F1
#
_cell.length_a   1.000
_cell.length_b   1.000
_cell.length_c   1.000
_cell.angle_alpha   90.00
_cell.angle_beta   90.00
_cell.angle_gamma   90.00
#
_symmetry.space_group_name_H-M   'P 1'
#
loop_
_entity.id
_entity.type
_entity.pdbx_description
1 polymer ?
#
loop_
_entity_poly.entity_id
_entity_poly.type
_entity_poly.pdbx_seq_one_letter_code
_entity_poly.pdbx_strand_id
1 'polypeptide(L)'
;SKEKLKSDWTRTWKNSPKTGFFESSNRIAPSLKPTKHFRELHGKREVFGHLVRCRTRHCFSGEYYSRFIPQEAIQCPCGEPTQFHEHITRDCPHHNGHREGLHKVSRDIYLPDILGMTEGIGALASFLEKSGASTKSGNPKHLPIRP
;
A
#
# COMPACT_ATOMS: atom_id res chain seq x y z
N SER A 1 15.39 20.37 23.09
CA SER A 1 16.29 19.35 22.54
C SER A 1 15.52 18.48 21.54
N LYS A 2 16.22 17.72 20.67
CA LYS A 2 15.58 16.81 19.69
C LYS A 2 14.78 15.71 20.38
N GLU A 3 15.23 15.29 21.54
CA GLU A 3 14.64 14.28 22.41
C GLU A 3 13.27 14.73 22.93
N LYS A 4 13.16 15.98 23.38
CA LYS A 4 11.88 16.57 23.81
C LYS A 4 10.87 16.61 22.67
N LEU A 5 11.27 17.09 21.49
CA LEU A 5 10.41 17.13 20.30
C LEU A 5 9.91 15.73 19.90
N LYS A 6 10.79 14.72 19.90
CA LYS A 6 10.40 13.34 19.60
C LYS A 6 9.42 12.80 20.65
N SER A 7 9.65 13.07 21.92
CA SER A 7 8.77 12.65 23.02
C SER A 7 7.39 13.29 22.88
N ASP A 8 7.33 14.60 22.66
CA ASP A 8 6.08 15.34 22.49
C ASP A 8 5.32 14.85 21.25
N TRP A 9 6.00 14.68 20.12
CA TRP A 9 5.38 14.14 18.91
C TRP A 9 4.84 12.72 19.10
N THR A 10 5.62 11.84 19.74
CA THR A 10 5.18 10.47 20.03
C THR A 10 3.97 10.45 20.95
N ARG A 11 3.94 11.31 21.97
CA ARG A 11 2.81 11.45 22.89
C ARG A 11 1.56 11.93 22.17
N THR A 12 1.67 13.01 21.39
CA THR A 12 0.56 13.53 20.57
C THR A 12 0.06 12.45 19.63
N TRP A 13 0.96 11.80 18.89
CA TRP A 13 0.60 10.72 17.99
C TRP A 13 -0.13 9.59 18.73
N LYS A 14 0.37 9.09 19.87
CA LYS A 14 -0.31 8.03 20.63
C LYS A 14 -1.75 8.40 21.04
N ASN A 15 -1.95 9.65 21.43
CA ASN A 15 -3.23 10.13 21.96
C ASN A 15 -4.22 10.58 20.87
N SER A 16 -3.77 10.83 19.64
CA SER A 16 -4.68 11.17 18.54
C SER A 16 -5.49 9.95 18.09
N PRO A 17 -6.77 10.09 17.75
CA PRO A 17 -7.52 9.05 17.06
C PRO A 17 -6.82 8.64 15.75
N LYS A 18 -6.81 7.34 15.46
CA LYS A 18 -6.38 6.80 14.17
C LYS A 18 -7.65 6.47 13.40
N THR A 19 -8.10 7.40 12.57
CA THR A 19 -9.37 7.26 11.86
C THR A 19 -9.21 7.60 10.38
N GLY A 20 -10.21 7.21 9.60
CA GLY A 20 -10.28 7.51 8.18
C GLY A 20 -9.35 6.64 7.32
N PHE A 21 -9.15 7.05 6.07
CA PHE A 21 -8.49 6.24 5.03
C PHE A 21 -7.05 5.82 5.34
N PHE A 22 -6.39 6.47 6.30
CA PHE A 22 -5.00 6.21 6.67
C PHE A 22 -4.85 5.33 7.91
N GLU A 23 -5.96 4.96 8.58
CA GLU A 23 -5.93 4.24 9.85
C GLU A 23 -5.06 2.97 9.79
N SER A 24 -5.30 2.12 8.79
CA SER A 24 -4.55 0.87 8.57
C SER A 24 -3.04 1.10 8.42
N SER A 25 -2.64 2.24 7.87
CA SER A 25 -1.24 2.61 7.64
C SER A 25 -0.61 3.33 8.83
N ASN A 26 -1.40 4.01 9.67
CA ASN A 26 -0.94 4.89 10.73
C ASN A 26 -0.70 4.15 12.05
N ARG A 27 0.11 3.09 11.99
CA ARG A 27 0.42 2.19 13.13
C ARG A 27 1.89 2.23 13.58
N ILE A 28 2.76 2.87 12.81
CA ILE A 28 4.19 3.01 13.14
C ILE A 28 4.40 4.35 13.84
N ALA A 29 5.02 4.28 15.02
CA ALA A 29 5.33 5.48 15.79
C ALA A 29 6.23 6.44 15.00
N PRO A 30 6.05 7.75 15.18
CA PRO A 30 6.84 8.74 14.47
C PRO A 30 8.34 8.65 14.79
N SER A 31 9.17 9.01 13.82
CA SER A 31 10.63 8.93 13.90
C SER A 31 11.28 10.15 13.24
N LEU A 32 12.40 10.61 13.81
CA LEU A 32 13.24 11.66 13.23
C LEU A 32 14.12 11.17 12.07
N LYS A 33 14.13 9.85 11.84
CA LYS A 33 14.85 9.21 10.74
C LYS A 33 13.85 8.47 9.83
N PRO A 34 14.09 8.42 8.51
CA PRO A 34 13.33 7.55 7.63
C PRO A 34 13.34 6.11 8.15
N THR A 35 12.19 5.45 8.06
CA THR A 35 12.04 4.06 8.50
C THR A 35 12.86 3.11 7.62
N LYS A 36 13.23 1.95 8.17
CA LYS A 36 14.06 0.95 7.48
C LYS A 36 13.47 0.55 6.12
N HIS A 37 12.19 0.22 6.08
CA HIS A 37 11.49 -0.22 4.87
C HIS A 37 11.46 0.82 3.74
N PHE A 38 11.52 2.13 4.04
CA PHE A 38 11.65 3.14 2.99
C PHE A 38 13.08 3.31 2.51
N ARG A 39 14.07 3.15 3.39
CA ARG A 39 15.49 3.20 3.01
C ARG A 39 15.90 2.00 2.15
N GLU A 40 15.33 0.83 2.41
CA GLU A 40 15.57 -0.39 1.63
C GLU A 40 15.04 -0.30 0.18
N LEU A 41 14.14 0.64 -0.09
CA LEU A 41 13.66 0.94 -1.45
C LEU A 41 14.53 1.95 -2.21
N HIS A 42 15.74 2.24 -1.70
CA HIS A 42 16.71 3.06 -2.43
C HIS A 42 16.96 2.48 -3.84
N GLY A 43 16.93 3.34 -4.86
CA GLY A 43 17.04 2.93 -6.27
C GLY A 43 15.75 2.37 -6.88
N LYS A 44 14.71 2.08 -6.08
CA LYS A 44 13.40 1.57 -6.54
C LYS A 44 12.31 2.64 -6.49
N ARG A 45 12.55 3.79 -7.15
CA ARG A 45 11.67 4.98 -7.10
C ARG A 45 10.19 4.68 -7.40
N GLU A 46 9.93 3.84 -8.39
CA GLU A 46 8.57 3.46 -8.80
C GLU A 46 7.87 2.66 -7.69
N VAL A 47 8.51 1.64 -7.15
CA VAL A 47 7.98 0.82 -6.05
C VAL A 47 7.72 1.69 -4.82
N PHE A 48 8.64 2.60 -4.49
CA PHE A 48 8.43 3.58 -3.43
C PHE A 48 7.16 4.42 -3.66
N GLY A 49 6.97 4.96 -4.87
CA GLY A 49 5.80 5.76 -5.21
C GLY A 49 4.49 4.98 -5.17
N HIS A 50 4.49 3.72 -5.64
CA HIS A 50 3.33 2.84 -5.55
C HIS A 50 3.01 2.44 -4.11
N LEU A 51 4.03 2.16 -3.29
CA LEU A 51 3.87 1.84 -1.88
C LEU A 51 3.24 3.00 -1.11
N VAL A 52 3.76 4.21 -1.29
CA VAL A 52 3.21 5.41 -0.65
C VAL A 52 1.75 5.60 -1.06
N ARG A 53 1.44 5.52 -2.35
CA ARG A 53 0.06 5.62 -2.87
C ARG A 53 -0.86 4.55 -2.30
N CYS A 54 -0.42 3.30 -2.19
CA CYS A 54 -1.21 2.23 -1.59
C CYS A 54 -1.51 2.55 -0.12
N ARG A 55 -0.49 2.92 0.66
CA ARG A 55 -0.65 3.25 2.09
C ARG A 55 -1.51 4.49 2.32
N THR A 56 -1.63 5.37 1.33
CA THR A 56 -2.51 6.54 1.37
C THR A 56 -3.85 6.33 0.69
N ARG A 57 -4.16 5.15 0.14
CA ARG A 57 -5.35 4.89 -0.72
C ARG A 57 -5.47 5.82 -1.93
N HIS A 58 -4.32 6.25 -2.47
CA HIS A 58 -4.21 7.00 -3.72
C HIS A 58 -3.64 6.14 -4.86
N CYS A 59 -3.84 4.83 -4.78
CA CYS A 59 -3.48 3.89 -5.84
C CYS A 59 -4.49 3.92 -6.99
N PHE A 60 -4.02 3.63 -8.21
CA PHE A 60 -4.90 3.41 -9.37
C PHE A 60 -5.82 2.22 -9.11
N SER A 61 -7.04 2.52 -8.70
CA SER A 61 -8.06 1.60 -8.23
C SER A 61 -9.43 2.21 -8.50
N GLY A 62 -10.47 1.38 -8.53
CA GLY A 62 -11.84 1.83 -8.72
C GLY A 62 -12.32 2.74 -7.60
N GLU A 63 -11.88 2.50 -6.36
CA GLU A 63 -12.12 3.42 -5.25
C GLU A 63 -11.54 4.81 -5.53
N TYR A 64 -10.31 4.89 -6.02
CA TYR A 64 -9.69 6.17 -6.38
C TYR A 64 -10.42 6.83 -7.57
N TYR A 65 -10.70 6.09 -8.64
CA TYR A 65 -11.34 6.64 -9.82
C TYR A 65 -12.75 7.17 -9.55
N SER A 66 -13.56 6.44 -8.79
CA SER A 66 -14.91 6.90 -8.40
C SER A 66 -14.94 8.27 -7.72
N ARG A 67 -13.83 8.68 -7.06
CA ARG A 67 -13.73 9.97 -6.37
C ARG A 67 -13.03 11.04 -7.20
N PHE A 68 -11.96 10.69 -7.87
CA PHE A 68 -11.03 11.67 -8.44
C PHE A 68 -11.05 11.71 -9.97
N ILE A 69 -11.47 10.64 -10.64
CA ILE A 69 -11.51 10.55 -12.11
C ILE A 69 -12.75 9.74 -12.55
N PRO A 70 -13.97 10.30 -12.44
CA PRO A 70 -15.21 9.55 -12.67
C PRO A 70 -15.39 9.00 -14.09
N GLN A 71 -14.55 9.43 -15.04
CA GLN A 71 -14.53 8.95 -16.42
C GLN A 71 -13.78 7.63 -16.59
N GLU A 72 -12.94 7.23 -15.63
CA GLU A 72 -12.20 5.97 -15.66
C GLU A 72 -13.06 4.82 -15.15
N ALA A 73 -12.87 3.62 -15.71
CA ALA A 73 -13.59 2.43 -15.30
C ALA A 73 -13.22 2.02 -13.87
N ILE A 74 -14.23 1.68 -13.06
CA ILE A 74 -14.03 1.28 -11.66
C ILE A 74 -13.99 -0.25 -11.48
N GLN A 75 -14.48 -0.99 -12.47
CA GLN A 75 -14.59 -2.44 -12.45
C GLN A 75 -13.22 -3.11 -12.56
N CYS A 76 -13.09 -4.28 -11.95
CA CYS A 76 -11.89 -5.09 -12.10
C CYS A 76 -11.97 -5.96 -13.35
N PRO A 77 -10.87 -6.15 -14.10
CA PRO A 77 -10.82 -7.14 -15.18
C PRO A 77 -11.18 -8.57 -14.75
N CYS A 78 -11.11 -8.89 -13.45
CA CYS A 78 -11.56 -10.18 -12.93
C CYS A 78 -13.08 -10.30 -12.73
N GLY A 79 -13.85 -9.23 -13.01
CA GLY A 79 -15.31 -9.19 -12.87
C GLY A 79 -15.81 -8.52 -11.60
N GLU A 80 -14.94 -8.12 -10.66
CA GLU A 80 -15.35 -7.37 -9.46
C GLU A 80 -15.99 -6.02 -9.87
N PRO A 81 -17.19 -5.68 -9.36
CA PRO A 81 -17.87 -4.44 -9.74
C PRO A 81 -17.09 -3.18 -9.38
N THR A 82 -16.25 -3.23 -8.35
CA THR A 82 -15.39 -2.12 -7.96
C THR A 82 -14.06 -2.64 -7.43
N GLN A 83 -12.97 -2.17 -8.03
CA GLN A 83 -11.61 -2.43 -7.57
C GLN A 83 -11.33 -1.67 -6.26
N PHE A 84 -11.68 -2.26 -5.12
CA PHE A 84 -11.28 -1.76 -3.81
C PHE A 84 -9.83 -2.14 -3.48
N HIS A 85 -9.22 -1.38 -2.57
CA HIS A 85 -7.85 -1.64 -2.12
C HIS A 85 -7.70 -3.03 -1.48
N GLU A 86 -8.70 -3.43 -0.69
CA GLU A 86 -8.85 -4.75 -0.10
C GLU A 86 -8.87 -5.83 -1.19
N HIS A 87 -9.72 -5.65 -2.21
CA HIS A 87 -9.84 -6.59 -3.31
C HIS A 87 -8.50 -6.76 -4.05
N ILE A 88 -7.85 -5.67 -4.46
CA ILE A 88 -6.57 -5.73 -5.18
C ILE A 88 -5.52 -6.52 -4.37
N THR A 89 -5.41 -6.21 -3.08
CA THR A 89 -4.36 -6.76 -2.21
C THR A 89 -4.65 -8.22 -1.81
N ARG A 90 -5.90 -8.55 -1.45
CA ARG A 90 -6.27 -9.84 -0.84
C ARG A 90 -7.02 -10.78 -1.78
N ASP A 91 -7.97 -10.28 -2.56
CA ASP A 91 -9.00 -11.13 -3.18
C ASP A 91 -8.80 -11.34 -4.70
N CYS A 92 -8.36 -10.31 -5.43
CA CYS A 92 -8.23 -10.29 -6.89
C CYS A 92 -7.43 -11.49 -7.46
N PRO A 93 -8.01 -12.37 -8.28
CA PRO A 93 -7.32 -13.55 -8.80
C PRO A 93 -6.13 -13.19 -9.69
N HIS A 94 -6.13 -12.02 -10.35
CA HIS A 94 -5.01 -11.57 -11.18
C HIS A 94 -3.68 -11.45 -10.44
N HIS A 95 -3.72 -11.23 -9.12
CA HIS A 95 -2.52 -11.04 -8.32
C HIS A 95 -2.19 -12.22 -7.41
N ASN A 96 -2.94 -13.32 -7.49
CA ASN A 96 -2.82 -14.46 -6.58
C ASN A 96 -1.39 -15.04 -6.55
N GLY A 97 -0.76 -15.19 -7.72
CA GLY A 97 0.60 -15.72 -7.85
C GLY A 97 1.71 -14.88 -7.19
N HIS A 98 1.39 -13.69 -6.69
CA HIS A 98 2.36 -12.78 -6.06
C HIS A 98 2.11 -12.57 -4.56
N ARG A 99 1.09 -13.21 -3.97
CA ARG A 99 0.66 -13.01 -2.57
C ARG A 99 1.44 -13.80 -1.52
N GLU A 100 2.30 -14.72 -1.92
CA GLU A 100 3.03 -15.59 -0.97
C GLU A 100 3.71 -14.78 0.15
N GLY A 101 4.37 -13.66 -0.21
CA GLY A 101 5.01 -12.78 0.77
C GLY A 101 4.03 -12.10 1.73
N LEU A 102 2.81 -11.76 1.25
CA LEU A 102 1.77 -11.16 2.09
C LEU A 102 1.22 -12.19 3.09
N HIS A 103 0.95 -13.43 2.63
CA HIS A 103 0.48 -14.51 3.49
C HIS A 103 1.47 -14.90 4.59
N LYS A 104 2.78 -14.77 4.33
CA LYS A 104 3.82 -14.97 5.35
C LYS A 104 3.76 -13.95 6.48
N VAL A 105 3.29 -12.73 6.20
CA VAL A 105 3.12 -11.68 7.22
C VAL A 105 1.77 -11.78 7.92
N SER A 106 0.69 -11.97 7.16
CA SER A 106 -0.67 -12.07 7.68
C SER A 106 -1.42 -13.11 6.86
N ARG A 107 -1.81 -14.23 7.50
CA ARG A 107 -2.42 -15.39 6.83
C ARG A 107 -3.61 -14.99 5.97
N ASP A 108 -4.47 -14.11 6.48
CA ASP A 108 -5.68 -13.65 5.80
C ASP A 108 -5.48 -12.28 5.12
N ILE A 109 -4.23 -11.81 5.02
CA ILE A 109 -3.85 -10.51 4.45
C ILE A 109 -4.67 -9.37 5.10
N TYR A 110 -4.64 -9.32 6.43
CA TYR A 110 -5.28 -8.25 7.18
C TYR A 110 -4.55 -6.93 6.88
N LEU A 111 -5.23 -6.00 6.20
CA LEU A 111 -4.61 -4.77 5.69
C LEU A 111 -3.85 -3.97 6.75
N PRO A 112 -4.34 -3.80 8.00
CA PRO A 112 -3.58 -3.09 9.02
C PRO A 112 -2.22 -3.74 9.39
N ASP A 113 -2.04 -5.04 9.16
CA ASP A 113 -0.74 -5.69 9.33
C ASP A 113 0.15 -5.38 8.13
N ILE A 114 -0.40 -5.52 6.92
CA ILE A 114 0.32 -5.27 5.66
C ILE A 114 0.74 -3.80 5.50
N LEU A 115 -0.12 -2.86 5.86
CA LEU A 115 0.09 -1.43 5.68
C LEU A 115 0.77 -0.75 6.89
N GLY A 116 0.65 -1.37 8.06
CA GLY A 116 1.01 -0.79 9.35
C GLY A 116 2.23 -1.41 10.03
N MET A 117 2.72 -2.58 9.60
CA MET A 117 3.91 -3.23 10.17
C MET A 117 5.11 -3.09 9.23
N THR A 118 6.33 -3.13 9.78
CA THR A 118 7.55 -2.96 8.97
C THR A 118 7.71 -4.12 7.98
N GLU A 119 7.46 -5.35 8.45
CA GLU A 119 7.50 -6.58 7.67
C GLU A 119 6.41 -6.56 6.59
N GLY A 120 5.20 -6.13 6.96
CA GLY A 120 4.08 -5.96 6.04
C GLY A 120 4.39 -4.98 4.91
N ILE A 121 4.98 -3.83 5.24
CA ILE A 121 5.35 -2.82 4.25
C ILE A 121 6.41 -3.36 3.27
N GLY A 122 7.39 -4.13 3.77
CA GLY A 122 8.37 -4.80 2.92
C GLY A 122 7.75 -5.86 2.00
N ALA A 123 6.82 -6.66 2.52
CA ALA A 123 6.06 -7.64 1.75
C ALA A 123 5.18 -6.98 0.69
N LEU A 124 4.52 -5.86 1.04
CA LEU A 124 3.72 -5.07 0.10
C LEU A 124 4.58 -4.48 -1.01
N ALA A 125 5.75 -3.93 -0.69
CA ALA A 125 6.65 -3.43 -1.72
C ALA A 125 7.05 -4.53 -2.72
N SER A 126 7.36 -5.73 -2.23
CA SER A 126 7.68 -6.89 -3.05
C SER A 126 6.48 -7.35 -3.90
N PHE A 127 5.27 -7.33 -3.34
CA PHE A 127 4.03 -7.62 -4.04
C PHE A 127 3.78 -6.63 -5.19
N LEU A 128 3.88 -5.33 -4.91
CA LEU A 128 3.65 -4.28 -5.92
C LEU A 128 4.67 -4.35 -7.06
N GLU A 129 5.93 -4.61 -6.74
CA GLU A 129 7.00 -4.78 -7.73
C GLU A 129 6.73 -5.96 -8.67
N LYS A 130 6.32 -7.11 -8.11
CA LYS A 130 6.11 -8.34 -8.89
C LYS A 130 4.79 -8.39 -9.64
N SER A 131 3.73 -7.84 -9.07
CA SER A 131 2.37 -7.93 -9.60
C SER A 131 1.98 -6.78 -10.52
N GLY A 132 2.61 -5.61 -10.37
CA GLY A 132 2.14 -4.39 -11.02
C GLY A 132 0.80 -3.89 -10.49
N ALA A 133 0.30 -4.44 -9.38
CA ALA A 133 -0.88 -3.93 -8.72
C ALA A 133 -0.72 -2.42 -8.44
N SER A 134 -1.81 -1.67 -8.54
CA SER A 134 -1.81 -0.20 -8.35
C SER A 134 -1.01 0.59 -9.39
N THR A 135 -0.70 0.01 -10.55
CA THR A 135 -0.27 0.71 -11.77
C THR A 135 -1.49 0.98 -12.66
N LYS A 136 -1.41 1.94 -13.59
CA LYS A 136 -2.51 2.21 -14.53
C LYS A 136 -2.81 1.00 -15.43
N SER A 137 -1.78 0.24 -15.81
CA SER A 137 -1.92 -0.95 -16.65
C SER A 137 -2.26 -2.23 -15.88
N GLY A 138 -2.20 -2.21 -14.55
CA GLY A 138 -2.32 -3.42 -13.72
C GLY A 138 -1.18 -4.43 -13.93
N ASN A 139 -0.07 -4.04 -14.57
CA ASN A 139 1.02 -4.92 -14.95
C ASN A 139 2.39 -4.35 -14.51
N PRO A 140 3.38 -5.19 -14.17
CA PRO A 140 4.73 -4.74 -13.85
C PRO A 140 5.33 -3.96 -15.01
N LYS A 141 5.97 -2.82 -14.74
CA LYS A 141 6.59 -1.97 -15.78
C LYS A 141 7.71 -2.65 -16.59
N HIS A 142 8.27 -3.75 -16.09
CA HIS A 142 9.30 -4.53 -16.79
C HIS A 142 8.72 -5.53 -17.80
N LEU A 143 7.40 -5.74 -17.82
CA LEU A 143 6.75 -6.57 -18.83
C LEU A 143 6.23 -5.68 -19.96
N PRO A 144 6.38 -6.09 -21.24
CA PRO A 144 5.76 -5.39 -22.34
C PRO A 144 4.24 -5.32 -22.11
N ILE A 145 3.65 -4.15 -22.35
CA ILE A 145 2.20 -3.97 -22.36
C ILE A 145 1.66 -4.98 -23.37
N ARG A 146 0.86 -5.96 -22.92
CA ARG A 146 0.20 -6.87 -23.85
C ARG A 146 -0.79 -6.04 -24.68
N PRO A 147 -0.74 -6.14 -26.02
CA PRO A 147 -1.62 -5.38 -26.91
C PRO A 147 -3.09 -5.71 -26.70
#